data_AF-A0A497GAY1-F1
#
_entry.id   AF-A0A497GAY1-F1
#
_cell.length_a   1.000
_cell.length_b   1.000
_cell.length_c   1.000
_cell.angle_alpha   90.00
_cell.angle_beta   90.00
_cell.angle_gamma   90.00
#
_symmetry.space_group_name_H-M   'P 1'
#
loop_
_entity.id
_entity.type
_entity.pdbx_description
1 polymer ?
#
loop_
_entity_poly.entity_id
_entity_poly.type
_entity_poly.pdbx_seq_one_letter_code
_entity_poly.pdbx_strand_id
1 'polypeptide(L)' 'MKKIKGSQYHLRRSKSPKFWPILRKEAVWAVKPRPGPHPLRRSIPLGVLLRDVLGYAKNMREARKILS' A
#
# COMPACT_ATOMS: atom_id res chain seq x y z
N MET A 1 23.13 5.45 -16.46
CA MET A 1 22.07 6.40 -16.03
C MET A 1 21.56 6.03 -14.64
N LYS A 2 21.80 6.86 -13.61
CA LYS A 2 21.25 6.64 -12.26
C LYS A 2 19.73 6.88 -12.30
N LYS A 3 18.93 5.82 -12.33
CA LYS A 3 17.48 5.95 -12.07
C LYS A 3 17.33 6.48 -10.65
N ILE A 4 16.80 7.69 -10.48
CA ILE A 4 16.43 8.24 -9.18
C ILE A 4 15.38 7.29 -8.60
N LYS A 5 15.83 6.36 -7.74
CA LYS A 5 14.95 5.43 -7.05
C LYS A 5 14.16 6.26 -6.04
N GLY A 6 12.83 6.21 -6.12
CA GLY A 6 11.95 6.85 -5.13
C GLY A 6 12.26 6.40 -3.71
N SER A 7 11.71 7.09 -2.71
CA SER A 7 11.94 6.80 -1.29
C SER A 7 11.94 5.30 -0.96
N GLN A 8 13.01 4.85 -0.27
CA GLN A 8 13.16 3.47 0.18
C GLN A 8 12.09 3.07 1.21
N TYR A 9 11.52 4.02 1.93
CA TYR A 9 10.56 3.76 3.00
C TYR A 9 9.12 4.17 2.66
N HIS A 10 8.94 5.19 1.81
CA HIS A 10 7.62 5.76 1.53
C HIS A 10 7.18 5.51 0.09
N LEU A 11 5.88 5.29 -0.10
CA LEU A 11 5.24 5.15 -1.41
C LEU A 11 4.16 6.23 -1.56
N ARG A 12 4.34 7.15 -2.51
CA ARG A 12 3.26 8.09 -2.88
C ARG A 12 2.10 7.31 -3.48
N ARG A 13 0.87 7.65 -3.08
CA ARG A 13 -0.36 6.98 -3.54
C ARG A 13 -0.58 7.12 -5.04
N SER A 14 -0.18 8.24 -5.64
CA SER A 14 -0.21 8.43 -7.10
C SER A 14 0.69 7.45 -7.87
N LYS A 15 1.74 6.94 -7.23
CA LYS A 15 2.68 5.96 -7.80
C LYS A 15 2.34 4.51 -7.42
N SER A 16 1.21 4.26 -6.75
CA SER A 16 0.78 2.90 -6.45
C SER A 16 0.45 2.13 -7.73
N PRO A 17 0.59 0.79 -7.72
CA PRO A 17 0.13 -0.06 -8.81
C PRO A 17 -1.36 0.18 -9.15
N LYS A 18 -1.71 0.08 -10.44
CA LYS A 18 -3.08 0.36 -10.92
C LYS A 18 -4.13 -0.60 -10.38
N PHE A 19 -3.74 -1.84 -10.07
CA PHE A 19 -4.65 -2.89 -9.63
C PHE A 19 -4.97 -2.83 -8.13
N TRP A 20 -4.31 -1.94 -7.37
CA TRP A 20 -4.69 -1.74 -5.97
C TRP A 20 -6.04 -1.01 -5.93
N PRO A 21 -7.02 -1.51 -5.17
CA PRO A 21 -8.36 -0.93 -5.08
C PRO A 21 -8.32 0.30 -4.15
N ILE A 22 -7.54 1.32 -4.50
CA ILE A 22 -7.39 2.54 -3.71
C ILE A 22 -7.63 3.79 -4.54
N LEU A 23 -8.35 4.75 -3.97
CA LEU A 23 -8.52 6.06 -4.56
C LEU A 23 -7.20 6.83 -4.55
N ARG A 24 -6.66 7.16 -5.72
CA ARG A 24 -5.32 7.78 -5.83
C ARG A 24 -5.20 9.20 -5.29
N LYS A 25 -6.31 9.94 -5.21
CA LYS A 25 -6.36 11.36 -4.82
C LYS A 25 -6.84 11.61 -3.40
N GLU A 26 -7.26 10.57 -2.69
CA GLU A 26 -7.81 10.68 -1.34
C GLU A 26 -6.73 11.00 -0.28
N ALA A 27 -5.51 10.48 -0.48
CA ALA A 27 -4.40 10.68 0.43
C ALA A 27 -3.06 10.76 -0.33
N VAL A 28 -2.07 11.42 0.27
CA VAL A 28 -0.73 11.58 -0.32
C VAL A 28 0.05 10.26 -0.37
N TRP A 29 -0.12 9.42 0.67
CA TRP A 29 0.69 8.24 0.91
C TRP A 29 -0.12 6.94 0.82
N ALA A 30 0.53 5.89 0.33
CA ALA A 30 0.04 4.53 0.35
C ALA A 30 0.89 3.67 1.28
N VAL A 31 0.32 2.56 1.75
CA VAL A 31 1.07 1.56 2.50
C VAL A 31 2.10 0.93 1.57
N LYS A 32 3.39 1.08 1.89
CA LYS A 32 4.46 0.42 1.17
C LYS A 32 4.57 -1.04 1.66
N PRO A 33 4.50 -2.06 0.79
CA PRO A 33 4.79 -3.42 1.16
C PRO A 33 6.23 -3.53 1.67
N ARG A 34 6.42 -4.35 2.72
CA ARG A 34 7.75 -4.75 3.15
C ARG A 34 8.40 -5.63 2.06
N PRO A 35 9.74 -5.61 1.92
CA PRO A 35 10.42 -6.56 1.05
C PRO A 35 10.07 -7.99 1.48
N GLY A 36 9.73 -8.83 0.52
CA GLY A 36 9.24 -10.18 0.75
C GLY A 36 9.22 -11.00 -0.55
N PRO A 37 8.47 -12.11 -0.61
CA PRO A 37 8.52 -13.06 -1.73
C PRO A 37 8.00 -12.47 -3.05
N HIS A 38 7.14 -11.45 -3.00
CA HIS A 38 6.54 -10.85 -4.19
C HIS A 38 7.07 -9.45 -4.49
N PRO A 39 7.31 -9.11 -5.77
CA PRO A 39 7.75 -7.77 -6.16
C PRO A 39 6.62 -6.75 -6.01
N LEU A 40 6.96 -5.48 -5.73
CA LEU A 40 6.01 -4.38 -5.51
C LEU A 40 4.92 -4.24 -6.59
N ARG A 41 5.25 -4.54 -7.85
CA ARG A 41 4.32 -4.42 -8.98
C ARG A 41 3.32 -5.58 -9.09
N ARG A 42 3.49 -6.64 -8.30
CA ARG A 42 2.64 -7.85 -8.26
C ARG A 42 2.25 -8.24 -6.84
N SER A 43 2.34 -7.32 -5.89
CA SER A 43 1.97 -7.56 -4.49
C SER A 43 0.96 -6.53 -3.99
N ILE A 44 0.18 -6.90 -2.97
CA ILE A 44 -0.77 -6.04 -2.27
C ILE A 44 -0.41 -6.07 -0.77
N PRO A 45 -0.32 -4.92 -0.08
CA PRO A 45 -0.16 -4.90 1.37
C PRO A 45 -1.41 -5.46 2.06
N LEU A 46 -1.23 -6.29 3.09
CA LEU A 46 -2.34 -6.87 3.87
C LEU A 46 -3.29 -5.80 4.43
N GLY A 47 -2.78 -4.65 4.87
CA GLY A 47 -3.62 -3.57 5.37
C GLY A 47 -4.55 -2.95 4.30
N VAL A 48 -4.14 -2.96 3.03
CA VAL A 48 -4.99 -2.52 1.89
C VAL A 48 -6.05 -3.57 1.61
N LEU A 49 -5.70 -4.85 1.69
CA LEU A 49 -6.65 -5.95 1.52
C LEU A 49 -7.76 -5.90 2.58
N LEU A 50 -7.39 -5.78 3.86
CA LEU A 50 -8.35 -5.75 4.97
C LEU A 50 -9.27 -4.53 4.93
N ARG A 51 -8.75 -3.36 4.55
CA ARG A 51 -9.51 -2.11 4.50
C ARG A 51 -10.37 -1.99 3.24
N ASP A 52 -9.76 -2.14 2.07
CA ASP A 52 -10.39 -1.74 0.80
C ASP A 52 -11.06 -2.90 0.06
N VAL A 53 -10.60 -4.14 0.25
CA VAL A 53 -11.17 -5.33 -0.42
C VAL A 53 -12.20 -6.01 0.47
N LEU A 54 -11.83 -6.28 1.72
CA LEU A 54 -12.65 -7.07 2.63
C LEU A 54 -13.57 -6.20 3.52
N GLY A 55 -13.24 -4.93 3.70
CA GLY A 55 -14.07 -3.99 4.49
C GLY A 55 -14.07 -4.25 6.01
N TYR A 56 -13.14 -5.05 6.53
CA TYR A 56 -13.05 -5.35 7.97
C TYR A 56 -12.50 -4.20 8.82
N ALA A 57 -11.88 -3.20 8.17
CA ALA A 57 -11.36 -2.02 8.82
C ALA A 57 -11.81 -0.77 8.07
N LYS A 58 -12.29 0.24 8.79
CA LYS A 58 -12.57 1.57 8.24
C LYS A 58 -11.28 2.38 8.10
N ASN A 59 -10.35 2.19 9.04
CA ASN A 59 -9.11 2.95 9.13
C ASN A 59 -7.85 2.06 9.13
N MET A 60 -6.72 2.63 8.73
CA MET A 60 -5.42 1.92 8.83
C MET A 60 -5.02 1.59 10.26
N ARG A 61 -5.50 2.35 11.26
CA ARG A 61 -5.28 2.05 12.69
C ARG A 61 -5.97 0.75 13.10
N GLU A 62 -7.19 0.54 12.65
CA GLU A 62 -7.96 -0.70 12.90
C GLU A 62 -7.32 -1.89 12.16
N ALA A 63 -6.98 -1.72 10.88
CA ALA A 63 -6.29 -2.75 10.11
C ALA A 63 -4.96 -3.20 10.77
N ARG A 64 -4.24 -2.26 11.40
CA ARG A 64 -3.03 -2.57 12.16
C ARG A 64 -3.32 -3.30 13.48
N LYS A 65 -4.43 -3.01 14.14
CA LYS A 65 -4.87 -3.73 15.35
C LYS A 65 -5.28 -5.17 15.03
N ILE A 66 -5.93 -5.41 13.89
CA ILE A 66 -6.31 -6.76 13.43
C ILE A 66 -5.09 -7.63 13.13
N LEU A 67 -4.02 -7.03 12.64
CA LEU A 67 -2.77 -7.73 12.26
C LEU A 67 -1.77 -7.86 13.42
N SER A 68 -2.00 -7.20 14.55
CA SER A 68 -1.11 -7.20 15.71
C SER A 68 -1.52 -8.29 16.68
#